data_AF-A0AB34JK75-F1
#
_entry.id   AF-A0AB34JK75-F1
#
_cell.length_a   1.000
_cell.length_b   1.000
_cell.length_c   1.000
_cell.angle_alpha   90.00
_cell.angle_beta   90.00
_cell.angle_gamma   90.00
#
_symmetry.space_group_name_H-M   'P 1'
#
loop_
_entity.id
_entity.type
_entity.pdbx_description
1 polymer ?
#
loop_
_entity_poly.entity_id
_entity_poly.type
_entity_poly.pdbx_seq_one_letter_code
_entity_poly.pdbx_strand_id
1 'polypeptide(L)'
;MALRPLFLLLLSFSPSHAGLQTYFATCVKGMEPVLASELRSGLVDAQDVEEGHLGVHFRGSHRAGGQAVLWLRSAIRVMEQLSYGEGLFQPEDLYDFTRESVRWTDLLARKDQTLSVSAICGAARAVESGRARPGDWVCAECGGLVFASRTECFACGAPTPAAAESGLTHSHFSALTVKNAVCDAMRDACGWRPSVDTADADLPLFLYLHRGQATLYRVCSGSASMHKRGYRAGAIHAAALRETTAAGLLLHAGYRPEEQVLCDPMAGSGTFAIEAALIATNTAPGLLRAQPPIASPGWAEGGQADWEELVQEARAALRPCAPLPILANDLHGGALELARRGAEAAGVSSSIHFTEGGVAAFVPRDSPDLVVSNPPWDLRLESGSEAWQELGSFLKRSCGGSTAWLLSGNKDLTRHLRMRKSESLRLENAGVSLVWLKYDVLRPKSDGGVSSSAAAIAPVEDALPAQRDTERPGHRVVGTVEEAEPLQDKGLQEVAVEAGMTAGDEVQEVFDGAELEQGMREEIDAAMLEQATRESEVERLTVAELKDELQLRGLTDSGVKSQLLERLEEDDSRIALLEANRVESASTSVKMADGTGLPEDDLEALFSSLYD
;
A
#
# COMPACT_ATOMS: atom_id res chain seq x y z
N MET A 1 63.15 -15.14 -22.02
CA MET A 1 61.87 -14.52 -22.39
C MET A 1 60.89 -14.89 -21.29
N ALA A 2 60.66 -13.98 -20.35
CA ALA A 2 59.52 -13.05 -20.38
C ALA A 2 58.18 -13.80 -20.29
N LEU A 3 57.20 -13.47 -19.47
CA LEU A 3 56.96 -12.45 -18.44
C LEU A 3 55.58 -12.87 -17.90
N ARG A 4 55.41 -13.10 -16.59
CA ARG A 4 54.09 -13.01 -15.93
C ARG A 4 54.30 -12.86 -14.42
N PRO A 5 54.36 -11.62 -13.91
CA PRO A 5 54.30 -11.32 -12.48
C PRO A 5 52.86 -11.01 -12.03
N LEU A 6 52.62 -11.21 -10.73
CA LEU A 6 51.71 -10.46 -9.87
C LEU A 6 50.27 -10.21 -10.39
N PHE A 7 49.34 -11.08 -10.00
CA PHE A 7 47.95 -10.69 -9.73
C PHE A 7 47.40 -11.55 -8.56
N LEU A 8 48.07 -11.48 -7.41
CA LEU A 8 47.66 -12.19 -6.18
C LEU A 8 47.80 -11.34 -4.90
N LEU A 9 47.90 -10.01 -5.04
CA LEU A 9 47.76 -9.07 -3.93
C LEU A 9 47.02 -7.85 -4.46
N LEU A 10 45.72 -7.80 -4.20
CA LEU A 10 44.83 -6.62 -4.07
C LEU A 10 43.35 -7.09 -4.09
N LEU A 11 43.04 -8.17 -3.34
CA LEU A 11 41.71 -8.27 -2.73
C LEU A 11 41.82 -7.57 -1.39
N SER A 12 41.88 -6.25 -1.48
CA SER A 12 41.75 -5.35 -0.35
C SER A 12 40.42 -5.65 0.31
N PHE A 13 40.50 -5.99 1.59
CA PHE A 13 39.39 -6.07 2.53
C PHE A 13 38.31 -5.03 2.22
N SER A 14 37.11 -5.48 1.84
CA SER A 14 35.91 -4.69 2.02
C SER A 14 35.37 -5.03 3.42
N PRO A 15 35.21 -4.07 4.34
CA PRO A 15 34.69 -4.34 5.67
C PRO A 15 33.17 -4.49 5.59
N SER A 16 32.68 -5.58 5.00
CA SER A 16 31.32 -6.02 5.24
C SER A 16 31.20 -6.29 6.73
N HIS A 17 30.31 -5.55 7.41
CA HIS A 17 30.00 -5.75 8.81
C HIS A 17 29.45 -7.18 8.97
N ALA A 18 30.31 -8.12 9.37
CA ALA A 18 30.10 -9.55 9.30
C ALA A 18 29.10 -10.12 10.35
N GLY A 19 28.21 -9.29 10.88
CA GLY A 19 27.22 -9.66 11.89
C GLY A 19 25.82 -9.81 11.31
N LEU A 20 25.07 -10.79 11.82
CA LEU A 20 23.64 -10.89 11.56
C LEU A 20 22.90 -9.78 12.32
N GLN A 21 22.16 -8.96 11.60
CA GLN A 21 21.26 -7.95 12.16
C GLN A 21 19.94 -8.58 12.59
N THR A 22 19.23 -7.90 13.49
CA THR A 22 17.88 -8.27 13.91
C THR A 22 16.87 -7.38 13.21
N TYR A 23 15.88 -7.99 12.58
CA TYR A 23 14.82 -7.34 11.85
C TYR A 23 13.44 -7.67 12.44
N PHE A 24 12.50 -6.77 12.20
CA PHE A 24 11.09 -6.98 12.45
C PHE A 24 10.28 -6.54 11.22
N ALA A 25 9.53 -7.47 10.63
CA ALA A 25 8.62 -7.20 9.53
C ALA A 25 7.18 -7.15 10.08
N THR A 26 6.50 -6.02 9.90
CA THR A 26 5.12 -5.84 10.37
C THR A 26 4.11 -6.38 9.34
N CYS A 27 2.96 -6.86 9.78
CA CYS A 27 1.87 -7.30 8.91
C CYS A 27 0.49 -6.97 9.49
N VAL A 28 -0.55 -7.27 8.72
CA VAL A 28 -1.93 -7.25 9.22
C VAL A 28 -2.06 -8.35 10.28
N LYS A 29 -2.77 -8.07 11.37
CA LYS A 29 -3.04 -9.07 12.41
C LYS A 29 -3.73 -10.30 11.81
N GLY A 30 -3.24 -11.48 12.15
CA GLY A 30 -3.65 -12.77 11.59
C GLY A 30 -2.83 -13.21 10.36
N MET A 31 -1.97 -12.35 9.80
CA MET A 31 -1.07 -12.69 8.69
C MET A 31 0.34 -13.08 9.15
N GLU A 32 0.63 -13.10 10.45
CA GLU A 32 1.95 -13.43 10.98
C GLU A 32 2.45 -14.80 10.47
N PRO A 33 1.63 -15.87 10.42
CA PRO A 33 2.07 -17.16 9.88
C PRO A 33 2.37 -17.11 8.38
N VAL A 34 1.63 -16.29 7.61
CA VAL A 34 1.85 -16.12 6.16
C VAL A 34 3.18 -15.41 5.91
N LEU A 35 3.41 -14.31 6.63
CA LEU A 35 4.65 -13.55 6.54
C LEU A 35 5.86 -14.38 6.97
N ALA A 36 5.70 -15.18 8.03
CA ALA A 36 6.75 -16.10 8.47
C ALA A 36 7.05 -17.18 7.42
N SER A 37 6.03 -17.66 6.71
CA SER A 37 6.21 -18.58 5.58
C SER A 37 6.96 -17.92 4.42
N GLU A 38 6.65 -16.66 4.08
CA GLU A 38 7.40 -15.91 3.06
C GLU A 38 8.88 -15.77 3.43
N LEU A 39 9.19 -15.42 4.68
CA LEU A 39 10.57 -15.32 5.16
C LEU A 39 11.31 -16.67 5.11
N ARG A 40 10.60 -17.79 5.29
CA ARG A 40 11.17 -19.15 5.21
C ARG A 40 11.20 -19.72 3.79
N SER A 41 10.68 -19.02 2.79
CA SER A 41 10.54 -19.52 1.41
C SER A 41 11.86 -19.63 0.64
N GLY A 42 12.94 -19.03 1.14
CA GLY A 42 14.23 -18.92 0.45
C GLY A 42 14.36 -17.69 -0.46
N LEU A 43 13.31 -16.87 -0.61
CA LEU A 43 13.40 -15.55 -1.26
C LEU A 43 14.20 -14.54 -0.44
N VAL A 44 14.29 -14.77 0.87
CA VAL A 44 15.04 -13.98 1.83
C VAL A 44 15.96 -14.93 2.58
N ASP A 45 17.24 -14.59 2.70
CA ASP A 45 18.20 -15.32 3.53
C ASP A 45 17.99 -15.00 5.03
N ALA A 46 16.79 -15.33 5.51
CA ALA A 46 16.33 -15.08 6.86
C ALA A 46 16.63 -16.28 7.77
N GLN A 47 17.12 -15.97 8.97
CA GLN A 47 17.41 -16.91 10.05
C GLN A 47 16.54 -16.55 11.26
N ASP A 48 16.40 -17.48 12.21
CA ASP A 48 15.69 -17.26 13.47
C ASP A 48 14.30 -16.59 13.27
N VAL A 49 13.52 -17.12 12.32
CA VAL A 49 12.21 -16.57 11.95
C VAL A 49 11.18 -16.93 13.03
N GLU A 50 10.76 -15.92 13.80
CA GLU A 50 9.86 -16.05 14.94
C GLU A 50 8.63 -15.16 14.80
N GLU A 51 7.44 -15.75 14.89
CA GLU A 51 6.18 -15.01 14.86
C GLU A 51 6.03 -14.16 16.13
N GLY A 52 5.79 -12.87 15.95
CA GLY A 52 5.54 -11.91 17.03
C GLY A 52 4.11 -11.39 17.02
N HIS A 53 3.83 -10.36 17.81
CA HIS A 53 2.56 -9.66 17.74
C HIS A 53 2.56 -8.67 16.56
N LEU A 54 1.63 -8.81 15.60
CA LEU A 54 1.50 -7.91 14.44
C LEU A 54 2.70 -7.92 13.47
N GLY A 55 3.52 -8.97 13.52
CA GLY A 55 4.70 -9.07 12.68
C GLY A 55 5.54 -10.30 12.99
N VAL A 56 6.70 -10.37 12.36
CA VAL A 56 7.63 -11.50 12.44
C VAL A 56 9.04 -10.96 12.65
N HIS A 57 9.73 -11.49 13.65
CA HIS A 57 11.14 -11.27 13.89
C HIS A 57 11.97 -12.20 12.99
N PHE A 58 13.09 -11.71 12.49
CA PHE A 58 14.08 -12.55 11.82
C PHE A 58 15.47 -11.93 11.94
N ARG A 59 16.50 -12.74 11.71
CA ARG A 59 17.89 -12.29 11.62
C ARG A 59 18.43 -12.49 10.22
N GLY A 60 19.37 -11.66 9.81
CA GLY A 60 19.95 -11.74 8.48
C GLY A 60 21.08 -10.75 8.27
N SER A 61 21.79 -10.89 7.16
CA SER A 61 22.72 -9.85 6.70
C SER A 61 21.95 -8.61 6.23
N HIS A 62 22.66 -7.51 5.97
CA HIS A 62 22.04 -6.34 5.32
C HIS A 62 21.41 -6.71 3.97
N ARG A 63 22.03 -7.61 3.20
CA ARG A 63 21.46 -8.16 1.97
C ARG A 63 20.11 -8.85 2.22
N ALA A 64 19.98 -9.64 3.29
CA ALA A 64 18.71 -10.26 3.67
C ALA A 64 17.64 -9.21 4.01
N GLY A 65 18.01 -8.10 4.69
CA GLY A 65 17.14 -6.95 4.88
C GLY A 65 16.64 -6.36 3.55
N GLY A 66 17.53 -6.26 2.55
CA GLY A 66 17.20 -5.77 1.20
C GLY A 66 16.29 -6.73 0.43
N GLN A 67 16.57 -8.03 0.50
CA GLN A 67 15.70 -9.07 -0.05
C GLN A 67 14.31 -9.00 0.57
N ALA A 68 14.21 -8.85 1.90
CA ALA A 68 12.94 -8.73 2.59
C ALA A 68 12.12 -7.54 2.09
N VAL A 69 12.76 -6.38 1.90
CA VAL A 69 12.09 -5.19 1.38
C VAL A 69 11.68 -5.35 -0.09
N LEU A 70 12.48 -6.06 -0.89
CA LEU A 70 12.21 -6.27 -2.32
C LEU A 70 11.09 -7.30 -2.55
N TRP A 71 11.11 -8.41 -1.81
CA TRP A 71 10.32 -9.62 -2.11
C TRP A 71 9.09 -9.85 -1.24
N LEU A 72 9.06 -9.39 0.02
CA LEU A 72 7.92 -9.69 0.89
C LEU A 72 6.65 -9.02 0.39
N ARG A 73 5.61 -9.83 0.18
CA ARG A 73 4.33 -9.39 -0.39
C ARG A 73 3.32 -9.03 0.68
N SER A 74 3.34 -9.73 1.82
CA SER A 74 2.39 -9.49 2.93
C SER A 74 2.89 -8.50 3.99
N ALA A 75 4.18 -8.13 3.97
CA ALA A 75 4.77 -7.18 4.91
C ALA A 75 4.30 -5.73 4.66
N ILE A 76 4.00 -4.99 5.74
CA ILE A 76 3.62 -3.57 5.72
C ILE A 76 4.85 -2.66 5.79
N ARG A 77 5.85 -3.06 6.59
CA ARG A 77 7.17 -2.43 6.76
C ARG A 77 8.19 -3.48 7.17
N VAL A 78 9.44 -3.29 6.76
CA VAL A 78 10.61 -4.04 7.27
C VAL A 78 11.48 -3.04 8.03
N MET A 79 11.85 -3.41 9.25
CA MET A 79 12.58 -2.55 10.18
C MET A 79 13.78 -3.30 10.74
N GLU A 80 14.91 -2.61 10.89
CA GLU A 80 16.11 -3.14 11.54
C GLU A 80 16.23 -2.56 12.93
N GLN A 81 16.43 -3.43 13.92
CA GLN A 81 16.61 -3.03 15.31
C GLN A 81 18.00 -2.42 15.47
N LEU A 82 18.03 -1.12 15.78
CA LEU A 82 19.27 -0.39 16.09
C LEU A 82 19.69 -0.61 17.55
N SER A 83 18.71 -0.61 18.46
CA SER A 83 18.97 -0.70 19.89
C SER A 83 17.77 -1.22 20.66
N TYR A 84 18.04 -1.81 21.81
CA TYR A 84 17.05 -2.28 22.77
C TYR A 84 17.47 -1.87 24.18
N GLY A 85 16.53 -1.35 24.96
CA GLY A 85 16.77 -0.92 26.33
C GLY A 85 15.60 -1.30 27.23
N GLU A 86 15.91 -1.51 28.51
CA GLU A 86 14.94 -1.76 29.57
C GLU A 86 15.08 -0.71 30.67
N GLY A 87 14.04 -0.58 31.50
CA GLY A 87 14.06 0.37 32.62
C GLY A 87 13.83 1.82 32.21
N LEU A 88 13.33 2.09 31.00
CA LEU A 88 13.10 3.43 30.48
C LEU A 88 11.70 3.91 30.88
N PHE A 89 11.61 4.52 32.05
CA PHE A 89 10.34 4.95 32.62
C PHE A 89 10.15 6.46 32.55
N GLN A 90 11.20 7.24 32.36
CA GLN A 90 11.14 8.69 32.28
C GLN A 90 11.64 9.22 30.92
N PRO A 91 11.17 10.40 30.49
CA PRO A 91 11.64 11.03 29.25
C PRO A 91 13.16 11.17 29.16
N GLU A 92 13.82 11.44 30.29
CA GLU A 92 15.26 11.53 30.41
C GLU A 92 15.92 10.18 30.13
N ASP A 93 15.39 9.08 30.67
CA ASP A 93 15.90 7.73 30.40
C ASP A 93 15.86 7.43 28.89
N LEU A 94 14.73 7.76 28.22
CA LEU A 94 14.57 7.56 26.78
C LEU A 94 15.52 8.45 25.98
N TYR A 95 15.72 9.70 26.42
CA TYR A 95 16.64 10.64 25.79
C TYR A 95 18.08 10.12 25.85
N ASP A 96 18.55 9.75 27.04
CA ASP A 96 19.91 9.24 27.27
C ASP A 96 20.13 7.92 26.54
N PHE A 97 19.18 6.98 26.63
CA PHE A 97 19.20 5.72 25.87
C PHE A 97 19.34 5.97 24.37
N THR A 98 18.52 6.87 23.80
CA THR A 98 18.57 7.17 22.36
C THR A 98 19.91 7.77 21.98
N ARG A 99 20.39 8.71 22.80
CA ARG A 99 21.62 9.45 22.54
C ARG A 99 22.86 8.56 22.58
N GLU A 100 22.91 7.62 23.51
CA GLU A 100 24.13 6.84 23.82
C GLU A 100 24.17 5.46 23.16
N SER A 101 23.01 4.84 22.89
CA SER A 101 22.98 3.45 22.42
C SER A 101 23.26 3.27 20.93
N VAL A 102 23.22 4.36 20.16
CA VAL A 102 23.46 4.35 18.71
C VAL A 102 24.50 5.40 18.34
N ARG A 103 25.47 5.01 17.51
CA ARG A 103 26.40 5.95 16.88
C ARG A 103 25.74 6.63 15.69
N TRP A 104 25.04 7.74 15.96
CA TRP A 104 24.26 8.46 14.94
C TRP A 104 25.07 8.92 13.74
N THR A 105 26.37 9.21 13.91
CA THR A 105 27.28 9.57 12.82
C THR A 105 27.47 8.47 11.77
N ASP A 106 27.25 7.21 12.15
CA ASP A 106 27.35 6.06 11.25
C ASP A 106 26.10 5.95 10.35
N LEU A 107 24.97 6.52 10.81
CA LEU A 107 23.68 6.51 10.11
C LEU A 107 23.36 7.84 9.41
N LEU A 108 23.91 8.95 9.87
CA LEU A 108 23.70 10.31 9.33
C LEU A 108 25.05 10.92 8.95
N ALA A 109 25.68 10.35 7.92
CA ALA A 109 27.04 10.71 7.52
C ALA A 109 27.14 12.03 6.70
N ARG A 110 26.03 12.50 6.11
CA ARG A 110 25.99 13.71 5.27
C ARG A 110 25.04 14.76 5.84
N LYS A 111 25.38 16.03 5.64
CA LYS A 111 24.64 17.17 6.17
C LYS A 111 23.26 17.40 5.54
N ASP A 112 23.05 16.89 4.33
CA ASP A 112 21.80 16.99 3.59
C ASP A 112 20.75 15.96 4.04
N GLN A 113 21.14 15.00 4.88
CA GLN A 113 20.24 13.94 5.33
C GLN A 113 19.22 14.42 6.34
N THR A 114 18.01 13.93 6.11
CA THR A 114 16.83 14.16 6.92
C THR A 114 16.51 12.94 7.77
N LEU A 115 15.84 13.15 8.89
CA LEU A 115 15.29 12.05 9.70
C LEU A 115 13.82 12.28 10.01
N SER A 116 13.10 11.19 10.27
CA SER A 116 11.77 11.24 10.88
C SER A 116 11.71 10.28 12.05
N VAL A 117 10.81 10.54 12.99
CA VAL A 117 10.59 9.63 14.12
C VAL A 117 9.10 9.39 14.28
N SER A 118 8.72 8.12 14.29
CA SER A 118 7.41 7.65 14.70
C SER A 118 7.55 6.82 15.98
N ALA A 119 6.52 6.81 16.82
CA ALA A 119 6.51 5.99 18.02
C ALA A 119 5.17 5.31 18.26
N ILE A 120 5.21 4.14 18.88
CA ILE A 120 4.06 3.50 19.51
C ILE A 120 4.41 3.23 20.96
N CYS A 121 3.65 3.83 21.87
CA CYS A 121 3.73 3.56 23.30
C CYS A 121 2.63 2.59 23.70
N GLY A 122 3.01 1.39 24.14
CA GLY A 122 2.15 0.32 24.59
C GLY A 122 1.49 0.63 25.94
N ALA A 123 0.58 1.59 25.93
CA ALA A 123 -0.46 1.82 26.94
C ALA A 123 -1.76 2.39 26.30
N ALA A 124 -1.86 2.44 24.97
CA ALA A 124 -2.91 3.18 24.28
C ALA A 124 -4.27 2.47 24.11
N ARG A 125 -4.36 1.14 24.26
CA ARG A 125 -5.63 0.43 23.99
C ARG A 125 -6.78 0.77 24.96
N ALA A 126 -6.47 1.20 26.18
CA ALA A 126 -7.50 1.65 27.13
C ALA A 126 -7.92 3.12 26.87
N VAL A 127 -6.98 3.95 26.41
CA VAL A 127 -7.17 5.38 26.18
C VAL A 127 -8.00 5.64 24.92
N GLU A 128 -7.80 4.85 23.86
CA GLU A 128 -8.54 4.97 22.59
C GLU A 128 -10.04 4.63 22.71
N SER A 129 -10.46 3.94 23.78
CA SER A 129 -11.88 3.62 24.01
C SER A 129 -12.71 4.80 24.55
N GLY A 130 -12.08 5.97 24.77
CA GLY A 130 -12.73 7.16 25.34
C GLY A 130 -13.16 7.02 26.81
N ARG A 131 -12.75 5.92 27.48
CA ARG A 131 -13.12 5.62 28.88
C ARG A 131 -12.10 6.07 29.91
N ALA A 132 -10.88 6.41 29.49
CA ALA A 132 -9.82 6.86 30.39
C ALA A 132 -9.90 8.38 30.60
N ARG A 133 -9.87 8.82 31.86
CA ARG A 133 -9.72 10.23 32.24
C ARG A 133 -8.23 10.55 32.46
N PRO A 134 -7.84 11.84 32.40
CA PRO A 134 -6.49 12.24 32.78
C PRO A 134 -6.10 11.70 34.17
N GLY A 135 -4.93 11.04 34.25
CA GLY A 135 -4.42 10.40 35.46
C GLY A 135 -4.81 8.93 35.65
N ASP A 136 -5.76 8.39 34.88
CA ASP A 136 -6.06 6.96 34.90
C ASP A 136 -4.88 6.17 34.33
N TRP A 137 -4.56 5.03 34.94
CA TRP A 137 -3.39 4.22 34.60
C TRP A 137 -3.78 2.78 34.29
N VAL A 138 -3.05 2.14 33.38
CA VAL A 138 -3.28 0.72 33.04
C VAL A 138 -2.39 -0.15 33.92
N CYS A 139 -2.98 -1.10 34.62
CA CYS A 139 -2.25 -2.03 35.46
C CYS A 139 -1.27 -2.87 34.64
N ALA A 140 0.01 -2.84 35.02
CA ALA A 140 1.05 -3.59 34.33
C ALA A 140 0.87 -5.11 34.45
N GLU A 141 0.31 -5.59 35.56
CA GLU A 141 0.15 -7.03 35.84
C GLU A 141 -1.04 -7.62 35.07
N CYS A 142 -2.23 -7.00 35.17
CA CYS A 142 -3.46 -7.57 34.63
C CYS A 142 -4.07 -6.79 33.46
N GLY A 143 -3.51 -5.65 33.08
CA GLY A 143 -4.02 -4.81 31.98
C GLY A 143 -5.32 -4.06 32.28
N GLY A 144 -5.81 -4.08 33.52
CA GLY A 144 -7.01 -3.34 33.91
C GLY A 144 -6.77 -1.82 33.92
N LEU A 145 -7.70 -1.03 33.38
CA LEU A 145 -7.70 0.44 33.50
C LEU A 145 -8.11 0.84 34.93
N VAL A 146 -7.21 1.47 35.67
CA VAL A 146 -7.38 1.86 37.07
C VAL A 146 -7.51 3.39 37.15
N PHE A 147 -8.46 3.87 37.95
CA PHE A 147 -8.70 5.30 38.10
C PHE A 147 -7.56 6.03 38.81
N ALA A 148 -7.31 7.29 38.42
CA ALA A 148 -6.26 8.16 38.96
C ALA A 148 -6.22 8.25 40.49
N SER A 149 -7.37 8.10 41.15
CA SER A 149 -7.48 8.17 42.61
C SER A 149 -6.94 6.94 43.36
N ARG A 150 -6.49 5.91 42.64
CA ARG A 150 -6.02 4.65 43.22
C ARG A 150 -4.54 4.45 42.99
N THR A 151 -3.83 4.11 44.06
CA THR A 151 -2.41 3.72 44.03
C THR A 151 -2.18 2.21 43.89
N GLU A 152 -3.27 1.43 43.76
CA GLU A 152 -3.26 -0.03 43.61
C GLU A 152 -4.37 -0.46 42.64
N CYS A 153 -4.12 -1.52 41.89
CA CYS A 153 -5.05 -2.05 40.91
C CYS A 153 -6.25 -2.68 41.60
N PHE A 154 -7.44 -2.26 41.20
CA PHE A 154 -8.69 -2.78 41.76
C PHE A 154 -8.93 -4.27 41.51
N ALA A 155 -8.28 -4.84 40.50
CA ALA A 155 -8.49 -6.23 40.08
C ALA A 155 -7.45 -7.20 40.67
N CYS A 156 -6.18 -6.79 40.75
CA CYS A 156 -5.09 -7.69 41.18
C CYS A 156 -4.26 -7.17 42.36
N GLY A 157 -4.52 -5.95 42.86
CA GLY A 157 -3.77 -5.36 43.97
C GLY A 157 -2.36 -4.87 43.61
N ALA A 158 -1.92 -4.98 42.35
CA ALA A 158 -0.61 -4.47 41.94
C ALA A 158 -0.54 -2.94 42.14
N PRO A 159 0.56 -2.39 42.67
CA PRO A 159 0.71 -0.96 42.88
C PRO A 159 0.68 -0.20 41.55
N THR A 160 0.38 1.10 41.58
CA THR A 160 0.55 2.01 40.44
C THR A 160 1.96 1.80 39.87
N PRO A 161 2.11 1.53 38.57
CA PRO A 161 3.42 1.54 37.95
C PRO A 161 4.05 2.92 38.19
N ALA A 162 5.35 2.98 38.46
CA ALA A 162 6.09 4.24 38.37
C ALA A 162 5.90 4.91 36.99
N ALA A 163 5.59 4.09 35.96
CA ALA A 163 5.21 4.52 34.62
C ALA A 163 3.84 5.22 34.50
N ALA A 164 2.96 5.18 35.51
CA ALA A 164 1.68 5.92 35.49
C ALA A 164 1.90 7.45 35.54
N GLU A 165 3.02 7.90 36.10
CA GLU A 165 3.49 9.29 36.06
C GLU A 165 4.42 9.56 34.87
N SER A 166 4.72 8.55 34.04
CA SER A 166 5.65 8.72 32.93
C SER A 166 5.04 9.54 31.81
N GLY A 167 5.71 10.63 31.42
CA GLY A 167 5.42 11.39 30.21
C GLY A 167 5.56 10.57 28.91
N LEU A 168 5.94 9.29 29.01
CA LEU A 168 6.17 8.36 27.90
C LEU A 168 4.92 7.57 27.46
N THR A 169 3.73 7.97 27.91
CA THR A 169 2.45 7.38 27.47
C THR A 169 1.96 7.92 26.14
N HIS A 170 2.49 9.06 25.67
CA HIS A 170 2.08 9.73 24.44
C HIS A 170 3.10 9.53 23.31
N SER A 171 2.69 8.83 22.25
CA SER A 171 3.54 8.54 21.08
C SER A 171 4.19 9.79 20.47
N HIS A 172 3.47 10.90 20.32
CA HIS A 172 4.04 12.13 19.74
C HIS A 172 5.16 12.70 20.60
N PHE A 173 4.97 12.72 21.93
CA PHE A 173 5.99 13.22 22.85
C PHE A 173 7.23 12.31 22.86
N SER A 174 7.05 10.98 22.90
CA SER A 174 8.18 10.04 22.83
C SER A 174 8.96 10.14 21.52
N ALA A 175 8.28 10.33 20.39
CA ALA A 175 8.92 10.58 19.11
C ALA A 175 9.74 11.89 19.11
N LEU A 176 9.20 12.94 19.74
CA LEU A 176 9.91 14.22 19.90
C LEU A 176 11.17 14.07 20.76
N THR A 177 11.11 13.30 21.86
CA THR A 177 12.25 13.00 22.73
C THR A 177 13.37 12.33 21.96
N VAL A 178 13.06 11.26 21.20
CA VAL A 178 14.03 10.56 20.36
C VAL A 178 14.63 11.52 19.32
N LYS A 179 13.80 12.29 18.60
CA LYS A 179 14.25 13.25 17.59
C LYS A 179 15.23 14.28 18.19
N ASN A 180 14.92 14.82 19.38
CA ASN A 180 15.80 15.77 20.06
C ASN A 180 17.12 15.12 20.46
N ALA A 181 17.09 13.91 21.04
CA ALA A 181 18.28 13.15 21.41
C ALA A 181 19.21 12.91 20.21
N VAL A 182 18.67 12.49 19.06
CA VAL A 182 19.43 12.31 17.81
C VAL A 182 20.04 13.64 17.33
N CYS A 183 19.23 14.71 17.28
CA CYS A 183 19.68 16.03 16.85
C CYS A 183 20.85 16.55 17.71
N ASP A 184 20.75 16.41 19.02
CA ASP A 184 21.76 16.89 19.94
C ASP A 184 23.00 16.00 19.89
N ALA A 185 22.85 14.68 19.75
CA ALA A 185 23.97 13.76 19.58
C ALA A 185 24.81 14.13 18.35
N MET A 186 24.13 14.42 17.23
CA MET A 186 24.78 14.87 15.99
C MET A 186 25.43 16.24 16.16
N ARG A 187 24.73 17.22 16.76
CA ARG A 187 25.30 18.55 17.00
C ARG A 187 26.59 18.48 17.80
N ASP A 188 26.63 17.66 18.83
CA ASP A 188 27.79 17.56 19.71
C ASP A 188 28.93 16.75 19.09
N ALA A 189 28.63 15.73 18.29
CA ALA A 189 29.64 14.89 17.63
C ALA A 189 30.30 15.57 16.42
N CYS A 190 29.54 16.34 15.62
CA CYS A 190 30.02 16.86 14.33
C CYS A 190 29.69 18.33 14.05
N GLY A 191 29.08 19.05 14.99
CA GLY A 191 28.84 20.50 14.89
C GLY A 191 27.68 20.90 13.98
N TRP A 192 26.86 19.96 13.50
CA TRP A 192 25.68 20.24 12.68
C TRP A 192 24.47 19.42 13.14
N ARG A 193 23.28 19.91 12.81
CA ARG A 193 22.00 19.30 13.20
C ARG A 193 21.27 18.81 11.94
N PRO A 194 20.83 17.55 11.89
CA PRO A 194 19.99 17.05 10.80
C PRO A 194 18.65 17.79 10.72
N SER A 195 18.14 17.95 9.51
CA SER A 195 16.77 18.41 9.25
C SER A 195 15.76 17.27 9.44
N VAL A 196 14.47 17.62 9.55
CA VAL A 196 13.38 16.66 9.69
C VAL A 196 12.51 16.72 8.45
N ASP A 197 12.24 15.56 7.86
CA ASP A 197 11.26 15.39 6.79
C ASP A 197 10.27 14.30 7.22
N THR A 198 9.03 14.67 7.53
CA THR A 198 8.02 13.71 7.99
C THR A 198 7.39 12.90 6.87
N ALA A 199 7.57 13.29 5.62
CA ALA A 199 7.01 12.64 4.45
C ALA A 199 7.99 11.63 3.85
N ASP A 200 9.24 12.02 3.65
CA ASP A 200 10.25 11.24 2.93
C ASP A 200 11.67 11.37 3.52
N ALA A 201 11.80 11.11 4.83
CA ALA A 201 13.10 11.11 5.48
C ALA A 201 14.09 10.09 4.89
N ASP A 202 15.37 10.47 4.82
CA ASP A 202 16.49 9.56 4.54
C ASP A 202 16.63 8.50 5.64
N LEU A 203 16.45 8.89 6.90
CA LEU A 203 16.48 8.01 8.07
C LEU A 203 15.14 8.02 8.84
N PRO A 204 14.14 7.24 8.40
CA PRO A 204 12.92 7.03 9.16
C PRO A 204 13.19 6.12 10.36
N LEU A 205 12.99 6.65 11.56
CA LEU A 205 13.10 5.93 12.82
C LEU A 205 11.73 5.54 13.36
N PHE A 206 11.68 4.37 14.00
CA PHE A 206 10.50 3.89 14.67
C PHE A 206 10.84 3.43 16.08
N LEU A 207 10.16 4.01 17.08
CA LEU A 207 10.26 3.62 18.48
C LEU A 207 9.05 2.75 18.86
N TYR A 208 9.32 1.56 19.38
CA TYR A 208 8.31 0.80 20.13
C TYR A 208 8.68 0.86 21.62
N LEU A 209 7.79 1.41 22.44
CA LEU A 209 7.99 1.52 23.88
C LEU A 209 6.86 0.82 24.63
N HIS A 210 7.14 -0.20 25.42
CA HIS A 210 6.12 -0.89 26.20
C HIS A 210 6.70 -1.35 27.54
N ARG A 211 6.01 -1.04 28.65
CA ARG A 211 6.38 -1.48 30.00
C ARG A 211 7.86 -1.19 30.37
N GLY A 212 8.36 -0.01 29.98
CA GLY A 212 9.75 0.39 30.24
C GLY A 212 10.78 -0.26 29.33
N GLN A 213 10.35 -1.07 28.35
CA GLN A 213 11.21 -1.64 27.32
C GLN A 213 11.06 -0.82 26.04
N ALA A 214 12.17 -0.29 25.52
CA ALA A 214 12.22 0.39 24.24
C ALA A 214 12.95 -0.46 23.21
N THR A 215 12.43 -0.50 22.00
CA THR A 215 13.16 -0.96 20.83
C THR A 215 13.14 0.15 19.79
N LEU A 216 14.34 0.59 19.40
CA LEU A 216 14.54 1.63 18.42
C LEU A 216 14.95 0.99 17.10
N TYR A 217 14.23 1.32 16.04
CA TYR A 217 14.42 0.76 14.71
C TYR A 217 14.75 1.84 13.69
N ARG A 218 15.52 1.46 12.66
CA ARG A 218 15.47 2.13 11.35
C ARG A 218 14.48 1.41 10.44
N VAL A 219 13.68 2.16 9.68
CA VAL A 219 12.69 1.59 8.77
C VAL A 219 13.29 1.38 7.38
N CYS A 220 13.77 0.16 7.12
CA CYS A 220 14.44 -0.22 5.88
C CYS A 220 13.55 -0.17 4.63
N SER A 221 12.22 -0.19 4.80
CA SER A 221 11.26 -0.07 3.69
C SER A 221 10.97 1.39 3.28
N GLY A 222 11.65 2.36 3.89
CA GLY A 222 11.40 3.79 3.72
C GLY A 222 10.16 4.31 4.45
N SER A 223 9.89 5.61 4.30
CA SER A 223 8.79 6.32 4.96
C SER A 223 7.41 5.79 4.51
N ALA A 224 7.26 5.48 3.23
CA ALA A 224 6.04 4.90 2.68
C ALA A 224 5.88 3.41 3.01
N SER A 225 4.69 3.01 3.46
CA SER A 225 4.36 1.59 3.67
C SER A 225 4.52 0.78 2.38
N MET A 226 4.95 -0.48 2.53
CA MET A 226 5.14 -1.44 1.44
C MET A 226 3.85 -1.75 0.69
N HIS A 227 2.67 -1.42 1.25
CA HIS A 227 1.45 -1.62 0.51
C HIS A 227 1.35 -0.72 -0.73
N LYS A 228 1.99 0.44 -0.72
CA LYS A 228 2.04 1.32 -1.89
C LYS A 228 3.05 0.75 -2.88
N ARG A 229 2.59 -0.12 -3.79
CA ARG A 229 3.45 -0.75 -4.81
C ARG A 229 3.88 0.26 -5.86
N GLY A 230 2.99 1.18 -6.20
CA GLY A 230 3.18 2.17 -7.28
C GLY A 230 2.17 2.03 -8.41
N TYR A 231 1.44 0.91 -8.50
CA TYR A 231 0.52 0.68 -9.62
C TYR A 231 -0.86 1.35 -9.48
N ARG A 232 -1.20 1.85 -8.28
CA ARG A 232 -2.43 2.64 -8.07
C ARG A 232 -2.13 4.12 -8.23
N ALA A 233 -2.25 4.64 -9.44
CA ALA A 233 -2.21 6.06 -9.71
C ALA A 233 -3.63 6.66 -9.73
N GLY A 234 -3.84 7.78 -9.05
CA GLY A 234 -5.10 8.53 -9.08
C GLY A 234 -6.19 8.01 -8.14
N ALA A 235 -7.42 7.91 -8.63
CA ALA A 235 -8.60 7.57 -7.83
C ALA A 235 -8.51 6.15 -7.26
N ILE A 236 -8.58 6.03 -5.92
CA ILE A 236 -8.62 4.74 -5.23
C ILE A 236 -10.08 4.41 -4.92
N HIS A 237 -10.53 3.23 -5.35
CA HIS A 237 -11.86 2.76 -5.00
C HIS A 237 -11.99 2.62 -3.47
N ALA A 238 -13.04 3.19 -2.87
CA ALA A 238 -13.18 3.30 -1.42
C ALA A 238 -13.15 1.94 -0.68
N ALA A 239 -13.57 0.86 -1.34
CA ALA A 239 -13.54 -0.51 -0.82
C ALA A 239 -12.31 -1.33 -1.25
N ALA A 240 -11.30 -0.71 -1.89
CA ALA A 240 -10.11 -1.42 -2.35
C ALA A 240 -9.34 -2.01 -1.18
N LEU A 241 -9.10 -3.32 -1.25
CA LEU A 241 -8.24 -4.00 -0.29
C LEU A 241 -6.80 -3.50 -0.45
N ARG A 242 -6.10 -3.29 0.67
CA ARG A 242 -4.64 -3.09 0.66
C ARG A 242 -3.99 -4.30 0.00
N GLU A 243 -3.06 -4.06 -0.89
CA GLU A 243 -2.49 -5.10 -1.71
C GLU A 243 -1.60 -6.04 -0.88
N THR A 244 -1.12 -5.64 0.31
CA THR A 244 -0.35 -6.54 1.23
C THR A 244 -1.27 -7.58 1.82
N THR A 245 -2.48 -7.15 2.19
CA THR A 245 -3.54 -8.05 2.60
C THR A 245 -3.95 -8.96 1.45
N ALA A 246 -4.14 -8.44 0.24
CA ALA A 246 -4.53 -9.26 -0.91
C ALA A 246 -3.48 -10.33 -1.24
N ALA A 247 -2.20 -9.95 -1.34
CA ALA A 247 -1.10 -10.87 -1.60
C ALA A 247 -0.97 -11.92 -0.47
N GLY A 248 -1.03 -11.49 0.80
CA GLY A 248 -1.00 -12.41 1.93
C GLY A 248 -2.15 -13.41 1.92
N LEU A 249 -3.36 -12.98 1.54
CA LEU A 249 -4.53 -13.85 1.42
C LEU A 249 -4.41 -14.83 0.24
N LEU A 250 -3.79 -14.44 -0.88
CA LEU A 250 -3.48 -15.34 -2.00
C LEU A 250 -2.47 -16.41 -1.60
N LEU A 251 -1.41 -16.03 -0.90
CA LEU A 251 -0.41 -16.96 -0.38
C LEU A 251 -1.03 -17.91 0.65
N HIS A 252 -1.87 -17.40 1.56
CA HIS A 252 -2.63 -18.22 2.50
C HIS A 252 -3.60 -19.19 1.79
N ALA A 253 -4.26 -18.73 0.73
CA ALA A 253 -5.15 -19.56 -0.06
C ALA A 253 -4.42 -20.68 -0.83
N GLY A 254 -3.08 -20.63 -0.87
CA GLY A 254 -2.24 -21.61 -1.52
C GLY A 254 -2.22 -21.44 -3.04
N TYR A 255 -2.31 -20.21 -3.54
CA TYR A 255 -2.29 -19.94 -4.98
C TYR A 255 -0.98 -20.44 -5.63
N ARG A 256 -1.11 -21.29 -6.63
CA ARG A 256 0.00 -21.86 -7.43
C ARG A 256 -0.19 -21.51 -8.90
N PRO A 257 0.51 -20.49 -9.41
CA PRO A 257 0.31 -19.97 -10.77
C PRO A 257 0.47 -20.99 -11.90
N GLU A 258 1.28 -22.02 -11.68
CA GLU A 258 1.58 -23.07 -12.64
C GLU A 258 0.51 -24.17 -12.67
N GLU A 259 -0.34 -24.25 -11.63
CA GLU A 259 -1.31 -25.34 -11.43
C GLU A 259 -2.77 -24.87 -11.43
N GLN A 260 -3.03 -23.57 -11.19
CA GLN A 260 -4.37 -23.08 -10.90
C GLN A 260 -4.78 -21.89 -11.78
N VAL A 261 -5.94 -22.02 -12.44
CA VAL A 261 -6.70 -20.89 -12.97
C VAL A 261 -7.33 -20.14 -11.79
N LEU A 262 -6.96 -18.87 -11.62
CA LEU A 262 -7.50 -18.02 -10.57
C LEU A 262 -8.66 -17.17 -11.11
N CYS A 263 -9.75 -17.06 -10.34
CA CYS A 263 -10.90 -16.24 -10.69
C CYS A 263 -11.30 -15.32 -9.54
N ASP A 264 -11.40 -14.01 -9.80
CA ASP A 264 -12.11 -13.06 -8.96
C ASP A 264 -13.39 -12.57 -9.66
N PRO A 265 -14.58 -13.06 -9.27
CA PRO A 265 -15.82 -12.74 -9.95
C PRO A 265 -16.41 -11.36 -9.58
N MET A 266 -15.86 -10.69 -8.58
CA MET A 266 -16.25 -9.34 -8.12
C MET A 266 -14.98 -8.56 -7.77
N ALA A 267 -14.16 -8.34 -8.79
CA ALA A 267 -12.79 -7.90 -8.68
C ALA A 267 -12.63 -6.44 -8.24
N GLY A 268 -13.66 -5.61 -8.38
CA GLY A 268 -13.60 -4.16 -8.20
C GLY A 268 -12.43 -3.55 -8.96
N SER A 269 -11.56 -2.83 -8.24
CA SER A 269 -10.30 -2.27 -8.79
C SER A 269 -9.18 -3.29 -9.03
N GLY A 270 -9.47 -4.59 -8.99
CA GLY A 270 -8.57 -5.66 -9.42
C GLY A 270 -7.44 -6.01 -8.47
N THR A 271 -7.52 -5.68 -7.17
CA THR A 271 -6.41 -5.93 -6.23
C THR A 271 -5.94 -7.39 -6.23
N PHE A 272 -6.87 -8.35 -6.11
CA PHE A 272 -6.50 -9.77 -6.13
C PHE A 272 -5.93 -10.20 -7.49
N ALA A 273 -6.53 -9.75 -8.58
CA ALA A 273 -6.09 -10.10 -9.93
C ALA A 273 -4.66 -9.59 -10.22
N ILE A 274 -4.36 -8.33 -9.86
CA ILE A 274 -3.03 -7.73 -10.04
C ILE A 274 -1.99 -8.42 -9.16
N GLU A 275 -2.27 -8.62 -7.86
CA GLU A 275 -1.32 -9.31 -6.97
C GLU A 275 -1.11 -10.78 -7.37
N ALA A 276 -2.16 -11.47 -7.84
CA ALA A 276 -2.03 -12.81 -8.40
C ALA A 276 -1.13 -12.80 -9.65
N ALA A 277 -1.28 -11.81 -10.52
CA ALA A 277 -0.46 -11.69 -11.72
C ALA A 277 1.01 -11.36 -11.37
N LEU A 278 1.26 -10.56 -10.33
CA LEU A 278 2.62 -10.30 -9.83
C LEU A 278 3.27 -11.56 -9.23
N ILE A 279 2.50 -12.39 -8.51
CA ILE A 279 2.98 -13.71 -8.07
C ILE A 279 3.25 -14.60 -9.29
N ALA A 280 2.32 -14.65 -10.24
CA ALA A 280 2.39 -15.50 -11.42
C ALA A 280 3.50 -15.13 -12.40
N THR A 281 3.92 -13.87 -12.43
CA THR A 281 5.06 -13.38 -13.23
C THR A 281 6.37 -13.39 -12.46
N ASN A 282 6.36 -13.86 -11.20
CA ASN A 282 7.50 -13.77 -10.27
C ASN A 282 8.02 -12.33 -10.11
N THR A 283 7.14 -11.33 -10.23
CA THR A 283 7.49 -9.92 -10.05
C THR A 283 7.62 -9.63 -8.57
N ALA A 284 8.81 -9.22 -8.13
CA ALA A 284 9.04 -8.75 -6.77
C ALA A 284 8.28 -7.43 -6.54
N PRO A 285 7.44 -7.29 -5.49
CA PRO A 285 6.62 -6.09 -5.28
C PRO A 285 7.44 -4.80 -5.16
N GLY A 286 8.66 -4.90 -4.62
CA GLY A 286 9.56 -3.76 -4.46
C GLY A 286 10.05 -3.16 -5.80
N LEU A 287 10.01 -3.91 -6.91
CA LEU A 287 10.41 -3.41 -8.24
C LEU A 287 9.48 -2.32 -8.79
N LEU A 288 8.23 -2.29 -8.33
CA LEU A 288 7.22 -1.34 -8.80
C LEU A 288 7.31 0.03 -8.10
N ARG A 289 8.08 0.11 -7.00
CA ARG A 289 8.15 1.32 -6.17
C ARG A 289 9.06 2.35 -6.85
N ALA A 290 8.59 3.59 -6.92
CA ALA A 290 9.30 4.69 -7.57
C ALA A 290 10.64 5.04 -6.90
N GLN A 291 10.76 4.79 -5.59
CA GLN A 291 11.98 5.04 -4.82
C GLN A 291 12.51 3.73 -4.24
N PRO A 292 13.80 3.40 -4.47
CA PRO A 292 14.44 2.32 -3.74
C PRO A 292 14.44 2.71 -2.26
N PRO A 293 13.86 1.89 -1.37
CA PRO A 293 13.67 2.24 0.04
C PRO A 293 14.97 2.34 0.87
N ILE A 294 16.14 2.28 0.23
CA ILE A 294 17.45 2.38 0.83
C ILE A 294 17.98 3.80 0.61
N ALA A 295 17.34 4.76 1.28
CA ALA A 295 17.88 6.12 1.43
C ALA A 295 18.59 6.33 2.77
N SER A 296 18.69 5.30 3.62
CA SER A 296 19.38 5.41 4.91
C SER A 296 20.90 5.21 4.75
N PRO A 297 21.71 6.22 5.08
CA PRO A 297 23.17 6.12 5.18
C PRO A 297 23.52 5.16 6.32
N GLY A 298 24.63 4.43 6.19
CA GLY A 298 24.94 3.26 7.03
C GLY A 298 24.62 1.91 6.36
N TRP A 299 24.01 1.94 5.17
CA TRP A 299 24.22 0.97 4.08
C TRP A 299 25.41 1.40 3.18
N ALA A 300 26.28 2.27 3.70
CA ALA A 300 27.28 2.97 2.90
C ALA A 300 28.54 2.10 2.65
N GLU A 301 29.03 2.24 1.41
CA GLU A 301 30.13 1.54 0.71
C GLU A 301 29.82 0.15 0.11
N GLY A 302 28.80 -0.58 0.58
CA GLY A 302 28.36 -1.86 -0.03
C GLY A 302 26.88 -1.92 -0.46
N GLY A 303 25.99 -1.22 0.23
CA GLY A 303 24.54 -1.46 0.14
C GLY A 303 23.86 -0.98 -1.14
N GLN A 304 24.40 0.03 -1.83
CA GLN A 304 23.88 0.46 -3.13
C GLN A 304 24.17 -0.58 -4.22
N ALA A 305 25.41 -1.09 -4.26
CA ALA A 305 25.79 -2.15 -5.19
C ALA A 305 25.02 -3.45 -4.89
N ASP A 306 24.86 -3.79 -3.61
CA ASP A 306 24.04 -4.93 -3.19
C ASP A 306 22.57 -4.77 -3.61
N TRP A 307 22.00 -3.56 -3.49
CA TRP A 307 20.62 -3.31 -3.95
C TRP A 307 20.47 -3.39 -5.46
N GLU A 308 21.39 -2.78 -6.21
CA GLU A 308 21.39 -2.85 -7.66
C GLU A 308 21.50 -4.29 -8.15
N GLU A 309 22.35 -5.10 -7.51
CA GLU A 309 22.45 -6.54 -7.77
C GLU A 309 21.14 -7.27 -7.44
N LEU A 310 20.54 -7.04 -6.27
CA LEU A 310 19.24 -7.62 -5.91
C LEU A 310 18.13 -7.27 -6.91
N VAL A 311 18.11 -6.02 -7.38
CA VAL A 311 17.17 -5.56 -8.40
C VAL A 311 17.43 -6.26 -9.74
N GLN A 312 18.70 -6.40 -10.13
CA GLN A 312 19.07 -7.12 -11.36
C GLN A 312 18.68 -8.60 -11.29
N GLU A 313 18.94 -9.28 -10.17
CA GLU A 313 18.51 -10.65 -9.91
C GLU A 313 16.99 -10.80 -10.00
N ALA A 314 16.25 -9.90 -9.35
CA ALA A 314 14.78 -9.92 -9.39
C ALA A 314 14.23 -9.67 -10.80
N ARG A 315 14.85 -8.76 -11.58
CA ARG A 315 14.48 -8.53 -12.99
C ARG A 315 14.79 -9.74 -13.87
N ALA A 316 15.92 -10.42 -13.63
CA ALA A 316 16.29 -11.62 -14.37
C ALA A 316 15.37 -12.81 -14.07
N ALA A 317 14.74 -12.83 -12.88
CA ALA A 317 13.81 -13.88 -12.46
C ALA A 317 12.36 -13.67 -12.93
N LEU A 318 12.06 -12.57 -13.64
CA LEU A 318 10.73 -12.27 -14.16
C LEU A 318 10.29 -13.30 -15.21
N ARG A 319 9.01 -13.64 -15.17
CA ARG A 319 8.33 -14.35 -16.25
C ARG A 319 7.54 -13.36 -17.11
N PRO A 320 7.57 -13.49 -18.45
CA PRO A 320 6.88 -12.55 -19.33
C PRO A 320 5.36 -12.47 -19.13
N CYS A 321 4.73 -13.58 -18.72
CA CYS A 321 3.31 -13.65 -18.44
C CYS A 321 3.00 -14.76 -17.41
N ALA A 322 1.79 -14.73 -16.86
CA ALA A 322 1.29 -15.82 -16.04
C ALA A 322 1.21 -17.14 -16.85
N PRO A 323 1.59 -18.30 -16.27
CA PRO A 323 1.48 -19.60 -16.93
C PRO A 323 0.03 -20.02 -17.23
N LEU A 324 -0.90 -19.64 -16.35
CA LEU A 324 -2.33 -19.90 -16.47
C LEU A 324 -3.12 -18.59 -16.35
N PRO A 325 -4.31 -18.50 -16.95
CA PRO A 325 -5.09 -17.27 -16.97
C PRO A 325 -5.58 -16.86 -15.57
N ILE A 326 -5.59 -15.55 -15.33
CA ILE A 326 -6.26 -14.92 -14.20
C ILE A 326 -7.53 -14.26 -14.73
N LEU A 327 -8.68 -14.63 -14.18
CA LEU A 327 -9.99 -14.16 -14.61
C LEU A 327 -10.50 -13.12 -13.61
N ALA A 328 -10.87 -11.94 -14.08
CA ALA A 328 -11.38 -10.86 -13.24
C ALA A 328 -12.68 -10.31 -13.83
N ASN A 329 -13.76 -10.40 -13.07
CA ASN A 329 -15.07 -9.87 -13.45
C ASN A 329 -15.56 -8.86 -12.43
N ASP A 330 -16.22 -7.80 -12.86
CA ASP A 330 -16.98 -6.93 -11.96
C ASP A 330 -18.20 -6.32 -12.65
N LEU A 331 -19.20 -5.95 -11.86
CA LEU A 331 -20.42 -5.28 -12.34
C LEU A 331 -20.14 -3.84 -12.78
N HIS A 332 -19.18 -3.16 -12.14
CA HIS A 332 -18.96 -1.73 -12.34
C HIS A 332 -17.80 -1.48 -13.31
N GLY A 333 -18.11 -1.07 -14.55
CA GLY A 333 -17.11 -0.73 -15.57
C GLY A 333 -16.06 0.30 -15.10
N GLY A 334 -16.46 1.29 -14.30
CA GLY A 334 -15.54 2.27 -13.71
C GLY A 334 -14.50 1.66 -12.75
N ALA A 335 -14.87 0.63 -11.99
CA ALA A 335 -13.92 -0.09 -11.13
C ALA A 335 -12.96 -0.96 -11.96
N LEU A 336 -13.47 -1.61 -13.02
CA LEU A 336 -12.65 -2.37 -13.96
C LEU A 336 -11.67 -1.49 -14.74
N GLU A 337 -12.04 -0.26 -15.07
CA GLU A 337 -11.13 0.69 -15.71
C GLU A 337 -9.93 1.01 -14.79
N LEU A 338 -10.17 1.22 -13.50
CA LEU A 338 -9.10 1.34 -12.50
C LEU A 338 -8.27 0.05 -12.41
N ALA A 339 -8.89 -1.12 -12.52
CA ALA A 339 -8.20 -2.41 -12.52
C ALA A 339 -7.28 -2.58 -13.74
N ARG A 340 -7.75 -2.20 -14.94
CA ARG A 340 -6.96 -2.25 -16.19
C ARG A 340 -5.76 -1.32 -16.11
N ARG A 341 -5.96 -0.06 -15.72
CA ARG A 341 -4.87 0.92 -15.52
C ARG A 341 -3.87 0.44 -14.49
N GLY A 342 -4.34 -0.14 -13.39
CA GLY A 342 -3.47 -0.72 -12.37
C GLY A 342 -2.64 -1.91 -12.90
N ALA A 343 -3.25 -2.79 -13.69
CA ALA A 343 -2.56 -3.91 -14.31
C ALA A 343 -1.53 -3.46 -15.36
N GLU A 344 -1.84 -2.42 -16.14
CA GLU A 344 -0.91 -1.80 -17.09
C GLU A 344 0.28 -1.15 -16.36
N ALA A 345 0.03 -0.35 -15.33
CA ALA A 345 1.07 0.28 -14.51
C ALA A 345 1.96 -0.75 -13.79
N ALA A 346 1.38 -1.90 -13.42
CA ALA A 346 2.13 -3.03 -12.85
C ALA A 346 2.85 -3.89 -13.90
N GLY A 347 2.64 -3.67 -15.20
CA GLY A 347 3.24 -4.45 -16.29
C GLY A 347 2.69 -5.87 -16.43
N VAL A 348 1.47 -6.13 -15.94
CA VAL A 348 0.88 -7.49 -15.88
C VAL A 348 -0.48 -7.60 -16.58
N SER A 349 -0.89 -6.58 -17.34
CA SER A 349 -2.18 -6.56 -18.05
C SER A 349 -2.40 -7.78 -18.95
N SER A 350 -1.35 -8.26 -19.63
CA SER A 350 -1.39 -9.44 -20.50
C SER A 350 -1.73 -10.75 -19.77
N SER A 351 -1.62 -10.79 -18.44
CA SER A 351 -1.89 -11.98 -17.63
C SER A 351 -3.34 -12.06 -17.13
N ILE A 352 -4.12 -10.98 -17.27
CA ILE A 352 -5.45 -10.84 -16.67
C ILE A 352 -6.53 -10.67 -17.75
N HIS A 353 -7.55 -11.52 -17.69
CA HIS A 353 -8.73 -11.43 -18.54
C HIS A 353 -9.85 -10.71 -17.79
N PHE A 354 -10.07 -9.44 -18.14
CA PHE A 354 -11.13 -8.62 -17.56
C PHE A 354 -12.47 -8.81 -18.30
N THR A 355 -13.53 -9.09 -17.57
CA THR A 355 -14.92 -9.14 -18.07
C THR A 355 -15.79 -8.15 -17.29
N GLU A 356 -16.66 -7.42 -17.98
CA GLU A 356 -17.64 -6.54 -17.33
C GLU A 356 -19.00 -7.22 -17.32
N GLY A 357 -19.58 -7.38 -16.13
CA GLY A 357 -20.88 -8.02 -15.97
C GLY A 357 -21.19 -8.42 -14.53
N GLY A 358 -22.48 -8.59 -14.24
CA GLY A 358 -22.92 -9.11 -12.95
C GLY A 358 -22.50 -10.57 -12.75
N VAL A 359 -22.11 -10.93 -11.52
CA VAL A 359 -21.67 -12.30 -11.18
C VAL A 359 -22.76 -13.34 -11.47
N ALA A 360 -24.03 -12.96 -11.42
CA ALA A 360 -25.15 -13.83 -11.80
C ALA A 360 -25.09 -14.32 -13.26
N ALA A 361 -24.59 -13.52 -14.19
CA ALA A 361 -24.51 -13.85 -15.62
C ALA A 361 -23.09 -14.20 -16.08
N PHE A 362 -22.09 -14.03 -15.21
CA PHE A 362 -20.69 -14.28 -15.55
C PHE A 362 -20.42 -15.77 -15.84
N VAL A 363 -19.85 -16.04 -17.01
CA VAL A 363 -19.38 -17.36 -17.43
C VAL A 363 -17.86 -17.25 -17.64
N PRO A 364 -17.04 -17.87 -16.78
CA PRO A 364 -15.60 -17.85 -16.92
C PRO A 364 -15.18 -18.53 -18.24
N ARG A 365 -14.23 -17.93 -18.95
CA ARG A 365 -13.66 -18.51 -20.19
C ARG A 365 -13.02 -19.87 -19.94
N ASP A 366 -12.31 -19.98 -18.82
CA ASP A 366 -11.58 -21.16 -18.37
C ASP A 366 -12.15 -21.62 -17.03
N SER A 367 -12.15 -22.93 -16.76
CA SER A 367 -12.69 -23.47 -15.51
C SER A 367 -11.82 -23.06 -14.32
N PRO A 368 -12.36 -22.34 -13.32
CA PRO A 368 -11.54 -21.89 -12.18
C PRO A 368 -11.15 -23.05 -11.26
N ASP A 369 -9.87 -23.11 -10.85
CA ASP A 369 -9.38 -24.00 -9.79
C ASP A 369 -9.43 -23.31 -8.42
N LEU A 370 -9.11 -22.01 -8.40
CA LEU A 370 -9.11 -21.17 -7.22
C LEU A 370 -9.96 -19.92 -7.46
N VAL A 371 -11.02 -19.76 -6.68
CA VAL A 371 -11.82 -18.54 -6.66
C VAL A 371 -11.43 -17.71 -5.45
N VAL A 372 -11.12 -16.43 -5.64
CA VAL A 372 -10.87 -15.47 -4.55
C VAL A 372 -11.75 -14.26 -4.75
N SER A 373 -12.31 -13.68 -3.68
CA SER A 373 -13.06 -12.44 -3.85
C SER A 373 -13.17 -11.64 -2.55
N ASN A 374 -13.35 -10.33 -2.69
CA ASN A 374 -13.79 -9.43 -1.61
C ASN A 374 -15.20 -8.89 -1.93
N PRO A 375 -16.27 -9.69 -1.76
CA PRO A 375 -17.64 -9.26 -1.98
C PRO A 375 -18.02 -8.05 -1.11
N PRO A 376 -19.05 -7.28 -1.49
CA PRO A 376 -19.58 -6.22 -0.64
C PRO A 376 -20.11 -6.79 0.68
N TRP A 377 -19.71 -6.21 1.81
CA TRP A 377 -20.18 -6.62 3.15
C TRP A 377 -20.64 -5.48 4.06
N ASP A 378 -20.53 -4.22 3.61
CA ASP A 378 -20.97 -3.05 4.38
C ASP A 378 -22.50 -2.90 4.33
N LEU A 379 -23.11 -2.55 5.48
CA LEU A 379 -24.56 -2.37 5.67
C LEU A 379 -25.11 -1.12 4.97
N ARG A 380 -24.26 -0.25 4.41
CA ARG A 380 -24.66 0.91 3.60
C ARG A 380 -25.09 0.54 2.17
N LEU A 381 -24.90 -0.71 1.75
CA LEU A 381 -25.36 -1.22 0.47
C LEU A 381 -26.62 -2.06 0.67
N GLU A 382 -27.78 -1.54 0.25
CA GLU A 382 -29.07 -2.24 0.34
C GLU A 382 -29.07 -3.61 -0.39
N SER A 383 -28.16 -3.80 -1.34
CA SER A 383 -28.03 -4.98 -2.21
C SER A 383 -27.07 -6.07 -1.71
N GLY A 384 -26.46 -5.95 -0.53
CA GLY A 384 -25.45 -6.90 -0.05
C GLY A 384 -25.95 -8.36 -0.05
N SER A 385 -27.19 -8.59 0.40
CA SER A 385 -27.77 -9.94 0.43
C SER A 385 -27.96 -10.57 -0.96
N GLU A 386 -28.21 -9.77 -2.00
CA GLU A 386 -28.38 -10.23 -3.38
C GLU A 386 -27.03 -10.65 -3.97
N ALA A 387 -26.00 -9.81 -3.83
CA ALA A 387 -24.65 -10.12 -4.31
C ALA A 387 -24.11 -11.45 -3.76
N TRP A 388 -24.32 -11.74 -2.46
CA TRP A 388 -23.91 -13.03 -1.88
C TRP A 388 -24.77 -14.22 -2.36
N GLN A 389 -26.04 -14.03 -2.74
CA GLN A 389 -26.87 -15.08 -3.37
C GLN A 389 -26.43 -15.38 -4.80
N GLU A 390 -26.16 -14.33 -5.56
CA GLU A 390 -25.68 -14.44 -6.94
C GLU A 390 -24.30 -15.09 -6.98
N LEU A 391 -23.38 -14.68 -6.09
CA LEU A 391 -22.08 -15.33 -5.94
C LEU A 391 -22.23 -16.82 -5.60
N GLY A 392 -23.11 -17.16 -4.66
CA GLY A 392 -23.37 -18.56 -4.31
C GLY A 392 -23.91 -19.38 -5.49
N SER A 393 -24.71 -18.75 -6.35
CA SER A 393 -25.25 -19.36 -7.57
C SER A 393 -24.15 -19.52 -8.63
N PHE A 394 -23.31 -18.52 -8.83
CA PHE A 394 -22.14 -18.58 -9.70
C PHE A 394 -21.19 -19.71 -9.32
N LEU A 395 -20.80 -19.80 -8.06
CA LEU A 395 -19.88 -20.86 -7.58
C LEU A 395 -20.41 -22.25 -7.91
N LYS A 396 -21.70 -22.52 -7.62
CA LYS A 396 -22.32 -23.83 -7.85
C LYS A 396 -22.46 -24.20 -9.33
N ARG A 397 -22.66 -23.20 -10.19
CA ARG A 397 -22.85 -23.42 -11.64
C ARG A 397 -21.53 -23.53 -12.39
N SER A 398 -20.56 -22.67 -12.07
CA SER A 398 -19.38 -22.43 -12.92
C SER A 398 -18.05 -22.84 -12.29
N CYS A 399 -18.02 -23.15 -10.99
CA CYS A 399 -16.77 -23.44 -10.26
C CYS A 399 -16.77 -24.84 -9.63
N GLY A 400 -17.50 -25.80 -10.20
CA GLY A 400 -17.58 -27.16 -9.67
C GLY A 400 -16.23 -27.86 -9.59
N GLY A 401 -15.79 -28.23 -8.39
CA GLY A 401 -14.50 -28.85 -8.11
C GLY A 401 -13.40 -27.86 -7.70
N SER A 402 -13.70 -26.55 -7.69
CA SER A 402 -12.76 -25.52 -7.26
C SER A 402 -12.72 -25.36 -5.73
N THR A 403 -11.70 -24.66 -5.24
CA THR A 403 -11.72 -24.06 -3.91
C THR A 403 -12.09 -22.57 -4.05
N ALA A 404 -12.96 -22.07 -3.17
CA ALA A 404 -13.30 -20.66 -3.11
C ALA A 404 -12.91 -20.07 -1.76
N TRP A 405 -12.23 -18.93 -1.77
CA TRP A 405 -11.93 -18.14 -0.59
C TRP A 405 -12.57 -16.75 -0.69
N LEU A 406 -13.39 -16.41 0.30
CA LEU A 406 -14.20 -15.20 0.28
C LEU A 406 -13.94 -14.36 1.52
N LEU A 407 -13.70 -13.06 1.34
CA LEU A 407 -13.50 -12.12 2.43
C LEU A 407 -14.83 -11.55 2.89
N SER A 408 -15.04 -11.46 4.20
CA SER A 408 -16.24 -10.85 4.74
C SER A 408 -16.00 -10.15 6.08
N GLY A 409 -16.51 -8.93 6.22
CA GLY A 409 -16.68 -8.25 7.50
C GLY A 409 -18.03 -8.54 8.18
N ASN A 410 -18.92 -9.30 7.53
CA ASN A 410 -20.28 -9.53 8.01
C ASN A 410 -20.69 -11.02 7.92
N LYS A 411 -20.76 -11.66 9.09
CA LYS A 411 -21.11 -13.09 9.21
C LYS A 411 -22.51 -13.42 8.68
N ASP A 412 -23.46 -12.49 8.72
CA ASP A 412 -24.85 -12.76 8.37
C ASP A 412 -25.01 -12.91 6.85
N LEU A 413 -24.25 -12.13 6.07
CA LEU A 413 -24.24 -12.19 4.60
C LEU A 413 -23.76 -13.54 4.07
N THR A 414 -22.80 -14.17 4.76
CA THR A 414 -22.24 -15.46 4.34
C THR A 414 -23.27 -16.60 4.27
N ARG A 415 -24.40 -16.48 4.99
CA ARG A 415 -25.49 -17.46 4.98
C ARG A 415 -26.18 -17.55 3.61
N HIS A 416 -26.15 -16.47 2.83
CA HIS A 416 -26.79 -16.38 1.53
C HIS A 416 -26.12 -17.24 0.45
N LEU A 417 -24.84 -17.63 0.65
CA LEU A 417 -24.17 -18.60 -0.21
C LEU A 417 -24.85 -19.98 -0.21
N ARG A 418 -25.54 -20.32 0.91
CA ARG A 418 -26.09 -21.66 1.17
C ARG A 418 -25.03 -22.75 0.95
N MET A 419 -23.86 -22.54 1.53
CA MET A 419 -22.70 -23.43 1.51
C MET A 419 -22.09 -23.48 2.90
N ARG A 420 -21.53 -24.64 3.27
CA ARG A 420 -20.81 -24.79 4.53
C ARG A 420 -19.35 -24.45 4.29
N LYS A 421 -18.81 -23.52 5.09
CA LYS A 421 -17.37 -23.24 5.08
C LYS A 421 -16.57 -24.43 5.62
N SER A 422 -15.41 -24.71 5.05
CA SER A 422 -14.49 -25.75 5.51
C SER A 422 -13.42 -25.20 6.45
N GLU A 423 -12.96 -23.98 6.22
CA GLU A 423 -11.88 -23.33 6.97
C GLU A 423 -12.12 -21.82 7.09
N SER A 424 -11.48 -21.16 8.04
CA SER A 424 -11.48 -19.70 8.08
C SER A 424 -10.29 -19.11 8.83
N LEU A 425 -9.80 -17.98 8.34
CA LEU A 425 -8.79 -17.15 8.98
C LEU A 425 -9.41 -15.81 9.41
N ARG A 426 -9.09 -15.34 10.62
CA ARG A 426 -9.54 -14.03 11.12
C ARG A 426 -8.40 -13.03 10.98
N LEU A 427 -8.75 -11.82 10.54
CA LEU A 427 -7.81 -10.72 10.36
C LEU A 427 -8.42 -9.40 10.85
N GLU A 428 -7.56 -8.45 11.21
CA GLU A 428 -7.95 -7.10 11.63
C GLU A 428 -7.25 -6.10 10.72
N ASN A 429 -8.00 -5.54 9.76
CA ASN A 429 -7.47 -4.62 8.75
C ASN A 429 -8.03 -3.22 8.99
N ALA A 430 -7.18 -2.27 9.33
CA ALA A 430 -7.55 -0.87 9.58
C ALA A 430 -8.73 -0.72 10.57
N GLY A 431 -8.71 -1.48 11.67
CA GLY A 431 -9.75 -1.46 12.71
C GLY A 431 -11.01 -2.27 12.39
N VAL A 432 -11.10 -2.86 11.19
CA VAL A 432 -12.21 -3.73 10.79
C VAL A 432 -11.85 -5.19 11.01
N SER A 433 -12.72 -5.92 11.72
CA SER A 433 -12.61 -7.38 11.86
C SER A 433 -13.15 -8.06 10.61
N LEU A 434 -12.27 -8.79 9.93
CA LEU A 434 -12.57 -9.52 8.70
C LEU A 434 -12.34 -11.02 8.91
N VAL A 435 -13.04 -11.82 8.12
CA VAL A 435 -12.87 -13.28 8.07
C VAL A 435 -12.68 -13.71 6.62
N TRP A 436 -11.59 -14.42 6.36
CA TRP A 436 -11.28 -15.10 5.10
C TRP A 436 -11.82 -16.53 5.18
N LEU A 437 -12.79 -16.87 4.34
CA LEU A 437 -13.63 -18.06 4.48
C LEU A 437 -13.39 -19.01 3.31
N LYS A 438 -12.98 -20.25 3.59
CA LYS A 438 -12.80 -21.30 2.58
C LYS A 438 -14.09 -22.08 2.37
N TYR A 439 -14.37 -22.38 1.11
CA TYR A 439 -15.43 -23.28 0.66
C TYR A 439 -14.88 -24.23 -0.39
N ASP A 440 -15.17 -25.51 -0.25
CA ASP A 440 -14.90 -26.50 -1.29
C ASP A 440 -16.17 -26.62 -2.15
N VAL A 441 -16.07 -26.22 -3.43
CA VAL A 441 -17.20 -26.17 -4.34
C VAL A 441 -17.40 -27.56 -4.93
N LEU A 442 -18.47 -28.24 -4.54
CA LEU A 442 -18.75 -29.59 -5.05
C LEU A 442 -19.16 -29.54 -6.52
N ARG A 443 -18.64 -30.48 -7.32
CA ARG A 443 -19.16 -30.71 -8.68
C ARG A 443 -20.65 -31.07 -8.60
N PRO A 444 -21.49 -30.56 -9.51
CA PRO A 444 -22.86 -31.05 -9.63
C PRO A 444 -22.85 -32.56 -9.75
N LYS A 445 -23.75 -33.27 -9.05
CA LYS A 445 -23.93 -34.70 -9.30
C LYS A 445 -24.31 -34.84 -10.77
N SER A 446 -23.53 -35.58 -11.54
CA SER A 446 -23.98 -36.07 -12.84
C SER A 446 -25.32 -36.77 -12.58
N ASP A 447 -26.39 -36.32 -13.21
CA ASP A 447 -27.68 -37.00 -13.09
C ASP A 447 -27.45 -38.48 -13.35
N GLY A 448 -27.79 -39.30 -12.36
CA GLY A 448 -27.65 -40.75 -12.45
C GLY A 448 -28.29 -41.22 -13.75
N GLY A 449 -27.51 -41.94 -14.55
CA GLY A 449 -27.82 -42.21 -15.94
C GLY A 449 -29.26 -42.64 -16.18
N VAL A 450 -29.88 -42.01 -17.19
CA VAL A 450 -30.84 -42.73 -18.01
C VAL A 450 -30.04 -43.83 -18.70
N SER A 451 -30.29 -45.07 -18.30
CA SER A 451 -29.81 -46.26 -18.99
C SER A 451 -30.27 -46.24 -20.44
N SER A 452 -29.45 -45.72 -21.36
CA SER A 452 -29.48 -46.14 -22.76
C SER A 452 -28.49 -47.26 -22.93
N SER A 453 -28.97 -48.47 -23.20
CA SER A 453 -28.15 -49.61 -23.57
C SER A 453 -27.37 -49.30 -24.85
N ALA A 454 -26.10 -48.93 -24.72
CA ALA A 454 -25.15 -48.98 -25.82
C ALA A 454 -24.41 -50.31 -25.71
N ALA A 455 -24.72 -51.23 -26.62
CA ALA A 455 -23.99 -52.49 -26.77
C ALA A 455 -22.52 -52.19 -27.04
N ALA A 456 -21.66 -52.84 -26.25
CA ALA A 456 -20.21 -52.79 -26.39
C ALA A 456 -19.77 -53.37 -27.74
N ILE A 457 -18.89 -52.65 -28.44
CA ILE A 457 -17.96 -53.24 -29.39
C ILE A 457 -16.57 -52.74 -29.00
N ALA A 458 -15.70 -53.70 -28.66
CA ALA A 458 -14.31 -53.53 -28.24
C ALA A 458 -13.40 -53.17 -29.44
N PRO A 459 -12.18 -52.63 -29.19
CA PRO A 459 -11.29 -52.16 -30.24
C PRO A 459 -10.47 -53.30 -30.85
N VAL A 460 -10.10 -53.16 -32.12
CA VAL A 460 -9.10 -54.01 -32.79
C VAL A 460 -7.97 -53.09 -33.27
N GLU A 461 -6.77 -53.35 -32.76
CA GLU A 461 -5.49 -52.80 -33.23
C GLU A 461 -4.97 -53.55 -34.46
N ASP A 462 -4.08 -52.86 -35.18
CA ASP A 462 -3.06 -53.31 -36.13
C ASP A 462 -3.45 -53.89 -37.50
N ALA A 463 -3.02 -53.18 -38.57
CA ALA A 463 -1.79 -53.54 -39.32
C ALA A 463 -1.71 -52.81 -40.68
N LEU A 464 -0.56 -52.20 -40.95
CA LEU A 464 -0.11 -51.82 -42.31
C LEU A 464 -0.01 -53.06 -43.23
N PRO A 465 -0.10 -52.86 -44.55
CA PRO A 465 1.06 -53.27 -45.35
C PRO A 465 1.43 -52.35 -46.52
N ALA A 466 2.61 -52.66 -47.06
CA ALA A 466 3.47 -51.87 -47.92
C ALA A 466 3.19 -51.94 -49.44
N GLN A 467 3.86 -51.00 -50.12
CA GLN A 467 4.11 -50.74 -51.54
C GLN A 467 4.07 -51.91 -52.56
N ARG A 468 3.68 -51.60 -53.81
CA ARG A 468 4.51 -51.81 -55.02
C ARG A 468 3.96 -51.10 -56.28
N ASP A 469 4.91 -50.79 -57.15
CA ASP A 469 4.93 -49.95 -58.36
C ASP A 469 3.93 -50.30 -59.49
N THR A 470 3.63 -49.32 -60.36
CA THR A 470 3.88 -49.39 -61.83
C THR A 470 3.50 -48.11 -62.59
N GLU A 471 4.47 -47.62 -63.37
CA GLU A 471 4.39 -47.04 -64.73
C GLU A 471 3.71 -45.66 -65.02
N ARG A 472 4.52 -44.78 -65.63
CA ARG A 472 4.20 -43.58 -66.46
C ARG A 472 4.25 -44.01 -67.95
N PRO A 473 3.60 -43.33 -68.94
CA PRO A 473 3.99 -41.95 -69.37
C PRO A 473 2.92 -41.05 -70.06
N GLY A 474 3.23 -39.74 -70.17
CA GLY A 474 2.80 -38.90 -71.31
C GLY A 474 2.32 -37.45 -71.05
N HIS A 475 3.22 -36.47 -71.25
CA HIS A 475 3.10 -35.05 -71.71
C HIS A 475 1.82 -34.21 -71.43
N ARG A 476 1.88 -32.91 -71.07
CA ARG A 476 2.59 -31.78 -71.73
C ARG A 476 2.62 -30.52 -70.81
N VAL A 477 3.63 -29.67 -71.02
CA VAL A 477 4.03 -28.44 -70.30
C VAL A 477 3.25 -27.19 -70.78
N VAL A 478 3.06 -26.17 -69.91
CA VAL A 478 3.36 -24.69 -70.00
C VAL A 478 2.67 -24.02 -68.79
N GLY A 479 3.39 -23.39 -67.83
CA GLY A 479 3.79 -21.95 -67.75
C GLY A 479 2.59 -21.07 -67.31
N THR A 480 2.61 -20.13 -66.37
CA THR A 480 3.63 -19.28 -65.70
C THR A 480 2.99 -18.67 -64.44
N VAL A 481 3.85 -18.17 -63.53
CA VAL A 481 3.53 -17.38 -62.33
C VAL A 481 3.27 -15.94 -62.73
N GLU A 482 2.29 -15.24 -62.14
CA GLU A 482 2.39 -13.81 -61.85
C GLU A 482 1.28 -13.29 -60.91
N GLU A 483 1.66 -12.21 -60.24
CA GLU A 483 1.10 -11.53 -59.07
C GLU A 483 -0.24 -10.84 -59.32
N ALA A 484 -0.99 -10.56 -58.24
CA ALA A 484 -2.11 -9.62 -58.28
C ALA A 484 -2.18 -8.80 -56.97
N GLU A 485 -1.89 -7.51 -57.11
CA GLU A 485 -2.20 -6.42 -56.18
C GLU A 485 -3.70 -6.00 -56.24
N PRO A 486 -4.19 -5.19 -55.28
CA PRO A 486 -5.59 -5.17 -54.85
C PRO A 486 -6.46 -4.20 -55.66
N LEU A 487 -7.76 -4.54 -55.77
CA LEU A 487 -8.77 -3.72 -56.44
C LEU A 487 -9.86 -3.26 -55.47
N GLN A 488 -10.18 -1.99 -55.65
CA GLN A 488 -11.11 -1.16 -54.90
C GLN A 488 -12.57 -1.54 -55.09
N ASP A 489 -13.29 -1.30 -54.01
CA ASP A 489 -14.70 -0.95 -53.82
C ASP A 489 -15.58 -0.67 -55.06
N LYS A 490 -16.74 -1.35 -55.12
CA LYS A 490 -17.99 -0.87 -55.72
C LYS A 490 -19.20 -1.59 -55.10
N GLY A 491 -20.09 -0.82 -54.48
CA GLY A 491 -21.53 -0.88 -54.81
C GLY A 491 -22.47 -1.29 -53.68
N LEU A 492 -23.00 -0.29 -52.98
CA LEU A 492 -24.28 -0.33 -52.26
C LEU A 492 -25.40 0.25 -53.15
N GLN A 493 -26.58 -0.37 -53.10
CA GLN A 493 -27.93 0.08 -53.47
C GLN A 493 -28.85 -0.59 -52.43
N GLU A 494 -29.91 -0.04 -51.84
CA GLU A 494 -30.76 1.16 -51.86
C GLU A 494 -31.41 1.18 -50.44
N VAL A 495 -31.89 2.27 -49.83
CA VAL A 495 -33.17 2.96 -50.09
C VAL A 495 -33.21 4.21 -49.18
N ALA A 496 -33.53 5.37 -49.77
CA ALA A 496 -33.89 6.63 -49.10
C ALA A 496 -35.43 6.68 -48.84
N VAL A 497 -36.05 7.51 -47.99
CA VAL A 497 -36.21 8.98 -48.04
C VAL A 497 -37.14 9.38 -46.87
N GLU A 498 -36.90 10.54 -46.24
CA GLU A 498 -37.85 11.60 -45.80
C GLU A 498 -37.12 12.49 -44.77
N ALA A 499 -37.05 13.82 -44.79
CA ALA A 499 -37.44 14.91 -45.67
C ALA A 499 -36.48 16.07 -45.28
N GLY A 500 -35.71 16.68 -46.18
CA GLY A 500 -36.14 17.88 -46.90
C GLY A 500 -35.50 19.14 -46.32
N MET A 501 -34.43 19.65 -46.93
CA MET A 501 -34.11 21.09 -47.08
C MET A 501 -32.86 21.32 -47.94
N THR A 502 -32.92 22.40 -48.72
CA THR A 502 -32.15 22.71 -49.94
C THR A 502 -30.83 23.45 -49.69
N ALA A 503 -29.89 23.28 -50.62
CA ALA A 503 -28.57 23.89 -50.69
C ALA A 503 -28.53 25.32 -51.25
N GLY A 504 -27.42 26.03 -50.94
CA GLY A 504 -26.94 27.30 -51.51
C GLY A 504 -26.55 28.27 -50.38
N ASP A 505 -25.36 28.83 -50.23
CA ASP A 505 -24.14 28.92 -51.04
C ASP A 505 -22.93 29.12 -50.09
N GLU A 506 -21.75 28.69 -50.56
CA GLU A 506 -20.36 29.08 -50.26
C GLU A 506 -20.03 29.93 -49.02
N VAL A 507 -19.16 29.40 -48.12
CA VAL A 507 -17.89 30.02 -47.66
C VAL A 507 -16.94 28.91 -47.16
N GLN A 508 -15.68 28.94 -47.59
CA GLN A 508 -14.57 28.17 -47.01
C GLN A 508 -14.35 28.54 -45.54
N GLU A 509 -14.35 27.56 -44.63
CA GLU A 509 -13.55 27.65 -43.41
C GLU A 509 -13.16 26.25 -42.95
N VAL A 510 -11.84 26.02 -42.90
CA VAL A 510 -11.21 24.89 -42.25
C VAL A 510 -11.27 25.17 -40.76
N PHE A 511 -12.04 24.38 -39.99
CA PHE A 511 -11.94 24.39 -38.53
C PHE A 511 -11.06 23.21 -38.08
N ASP A 512 -9.96 23.58 -37.43
CA ASP A 512 -8.93 22.70 -36.90
C ASP A 512 -9.43 22.08 -35.59
N GLY A 513 -9.50 20.74 -35.51
CA GLY A 513 -10.00 20.02 -34.32
C GLY A 513 -9.15 20.25 -33.06
N ALA A 514 -7.98 20.87 -33.19
CA ALA A 514 -7.12 21.26 -32.08
C ALA A 514 -7.67 22.44 -31.25
N GLU A 515 -8.44 23.36 -31.84
CA GLU A 515 -8.96 24.53 -31.11
C GLU A 515 -10.15 24.18 -30.19
N LEU A 516 -10.94 23.17 -30.53
CA LEU A 516 -12.08 22.69 -29.73
C LEU A 516 -11.62 21.90 -28.49
N GLU A 517 -10.56 21.09 -28.61
CA GLU A 517 -9.94 20.42 -27.46
C GLU A 517 -9.18 21.39 -26.56
N GLN A 518 -8.59 22.44 -27.13
CA GLN A 518 -7.91 23.47 -26.35
C GLN A 518 -8.90 24.34 -25.56
N GLY A 519 -10.02 24.76 -26.17
CA GLY A 519 -11.07 25.53 -25.48
C GLY A 519 -11.72 24.76 -24.32
N MET A 520 -11.97 23.46 -24.49
CA MET A 520 -12.56 22.62 -23.43
C MET A 520 -11.58 22.36 -22.28
N ARG A 521 -10.27 22.32 -22.59
CA ARG A 521 -9.21 22.17 -21.58
C ARG A 521 -8.98 23.47 -20.80
N GLU A 522 -9.04 24.61 -21.47
CA GLU A 522 -8.97 25.93 -20.83
C GLU A 522 -10.19 26.18 -19.92
N GLU A 523 -11.39 25.72 -20.28
CA GLU A 523 -12.58 25.80 -19.41
C GLU A 523 -12.47 24.90 -18.17
N ILE A 524 -11.91 23.69 -18.31
CA ILE A 524 -11.70 22.77 -17.17
C ILE A 524 -10.61 23.31 -16.23
N ASP A 525 -9.50 23.81 -16.79
CA ASP A 525 -8.41 24.40 -16.01
C ASP A 525 -8.88 25.69 -15.31
N ALA A 526 -9.75 26.50 -15.95
CA ALA A 526 -10.37 27.66 -15.32
C ALA A 526 -11.33 27.26 -14.17
N ALA A 527 -12.13 26.21 -14.34
CA ALA A 527 -13.04 25.72 -13.29
C ALA A 527 -12.28 25.11 -12.09
N MET A 528 -11.21 24.37 -12.35
CA MET A 528 -10.32 23.83 -11.31
C MET A 528 -9.58 24.94 -10.58
N LEU A 529 -9.13 25.98 -11.30
CA LEU A 529 -8.50 27.15 -10.70
C LEU A 529 -9.51 27.95 -9.86
N GLU A 530 -10.76 28.14 -10.33
CA GLU A 530 -11.84 28.81 -9.58
C GLU A 530 -12.24 28.03 -8.31
N GLN A 531 -12.21 26.70 -8.36
CA GLN A 531 -12.46 25.86 -7.20
C GLN A 531 -11.29 25.91 -6.21
N ALA A 532 -10.05 25.88 -6.70
CA ALA A 532 -8.85 26.01 -5.87
C ALA A 532 -8.72 27.40 -5.25
N THR A 533 -9.09 28.48 -5.96
CA THR A 533 -9.17 29.82 -5.37
C THR A 533 -10.27 29.91 -4.33
N ARG A 534 -11.46 29.33 -4.56
CA ARG A 534 -12.53 29.24 -3.54
C ARG A 534 -12.10 28.47 -2.28
N GLU A 535 -11.38 27.37 -2.44
CA GLU A 535 -10.84 26.60 -1.31
C GLU A 535 -9.77 27.43 -0.56
N SER A 536 -8.93 28.19 -1.27
CA SER A 536 -7.95 29.10 -0.67
C SER A 536 -8.58 30.35 -0.01
N GLU A 537 -9.75 30.81 -0.49
CA GLU A 537 -10.48 31.94 0.10
C GLU A 537 -11.05 31.57 1.46
N VAL A 538 -11.58 30.35 1.61
CA VAL A 538 -12.11 29.86 2.91
C VAL A 538 -10.98 29.65 3.93
N GLU A 539 -9.79 29.25 3.48
CA GLU A 539 -8.60 29.12 4.34
C GLU A 539 -8.01 30.47 4.79
N ARG A 540 -8.42 31.59 4.18
CA ARG A 540 -7.97 32.96 4.54
C ARG A 540 -8.98 33.73 5.39
N LEU A 541 -10.17 33.20 5.63
CA LEU A 541 -11.18 33.86 6.46
C LEU A 541 -10.78 33.78 7.94
N THR A 542 -10.87 34.91 8.63
CA THR A 542 -10.80 34.94 10.09
C THR A 542 -11.97 34.16 10.68
N VAL A 543 -11.83 33.70 11.93
CA VAL A 543 -12.90 32.95 12.62
C VAL A 543 -14.22 33.73 12.69
N ALA A 544 -14.16 35.06 12.75
CA ALA A 544 -15.33 35.94 12.70
C ALA A 544 -16.02 35.93 11.33
N GLU A 545 -15.26 36.02 10.24
CA GLU A 545 -15.80 36.00 8.88
C GLU A 545 -16.36 34.61 8.52
N LEU A 546 -15.75 33.55 9.04
CA LEU A 546 -16.24 32.19 8.88
C LEU A 546 -17.61 31.99 9.58
N LYS A 547 -17.82 32.61 10.75
CA LYS A 547 -19.10 32.59 11.48
C LYS A 547 -20.20 33.34 10.70
N ASP A 548 -19.88 34.51 10.16
CA ASP A 548 -20.83 35.31 9.37
C ASP A 548 -21.26 34.58 8.08
N GLU A 549 -20.31 33.93 7.39
CA GLU A 549 -20.56 33.15 6.17
C GLU A 549 -21.44 31.91 6.44
N LEU A 550 -21.25 31.25 7.59
CA LEU A 550 -22.09 30.14 8.02
C LEU A 550 -23.52 30.58 8.33
N GLN A 551 -23.67 31.76 8.92
CA GLN A 551 -24.96 32.33 9.27
C GLN A 551 -25.73 32.79 8.02
N LEU A 552 -25.04 33.38 7.05
CA LEU A 552 -25.57 33.73 5.72
C LEU A 552 -26.09 32.50 4.95
N ARG A 553 -25.45 31.34 5.13
CA ARG A 553 -25.85 30.06 4.50
C ARG A 553 -26.91 29.28 5.29
N GLY A 554 -27.44 29.85 6.38
CA GLY A 554 -28.52 29.25 7.17
C GLY A 554 -28.12 27.99 7.94
N LEU A 555 -26.82 27.77 8.14
CA LEU A 555 -26.29 26.64 8.91
C LEU A 555 -26.12 27.08 10.37
N THR A 556 -26.80 26.41 11.29
CA THR A 556 -26.68 26.73 12.73
C THR A 556 -25.49 26.01 13.35
N ASP A 557 -24.76 26.73 14.21
CA ASP A 557 -23.68 26.18 15.01
C ASP A 557 -24.21 25.12 15.98
N SER A 558 -23.91 23.86 15.70
CA SER A 558 -24.28 22.75 16.59
C SER A 558 -23.18 21.70 16.70
N GLY A 559 -23.00 21.20 17.93
CA GLY A 559 -22.12 20.09 18.27
C GLY A 559 -20.63 20.37 18.00
N VAL A 560 -20.00 19.49 17.21
CA VAL A 560 -18.56 19.48 16.94
C VAL A 560 -18.07 20.77 16.29
N LYS A 561 -18.94 21.50 15.58
CA LYS A 561 -18.61 22.73 14.87
C LYS A 561 -18.35 23.90 15.82
N SER A 562 -19.15 24.03 16.88
CA SER A 562 -18.95 25.04 17.92
C SER A 562 -17.65 24.81 18.69
N GLN A 563 -17.30 23.54 18.98
CA GLN A 563 -16.05 23.18 19.66
C GLN A 563 -14.80 23.43 18.81
N LEU A 564 -14.91 23.31 17.48
CA LEU A 564 -13.85 23.66 16.54
C LEU A 564 -13.66 25.18 16.45
N LEU A 565 -14.75 25.94 16.38
CA LEU A 565 -14.70 27.41 16.40
C LEU A 565 -14.12 27.95 17.72
N GLU A 566 -14.52 27.36 18.86
CA GLU A 566 -14.02 27.75 20.19
C GLU A 566 -12.53 27.44 20.35
N ARG A 567 -12.04 26.31 19.81
CA ARG A 567 -10.60 25.99 19.76
C ARG A 567 -9.80 26.94 18.88
N LEU A 568 -10.36 27.33 17.73
CA LEU A 568 -9.71 28.29 16.84
C LEU A 568 -9.63 29.68 17.50
N GLU A 569 -10.67 30.10 18.23
CA GLU A 569 -10.64 31.35 19.02
C GLU A 569 -9.62 31.30 20.17
N GLU A 570 -9.46 30.15 20.82
CA GLU A 570 -8.42 29.93 21.85
C GLU A 570 -7.01 29.99 21.25
N ASP A 571 -6.80 29.43 20.06
CA ASP A 571 -5.50 29.43 19.37
C ASP A 571 -5.15 30.82 18.83
N ASP A 572 -6.08 31.56 18.24
CA ASP A 572 -5.88 32.97 17.83
C ASP A 572 -5.55 33.87 19.03
N SER A 573 -6.24 33.66 20.15
CA SER A 573 -5.98 34.37 21.40
C SER A 573 -4.59 34.04 21.97
N ARG A 574 -4.14 32.78 21.84
CA ARG A 574 -2.79 32.36 22.26
C ARG A 574 -1.71 32.90 21.34
N ILE A 575 -1.94 32.95 20.03
CA ILE A 575 -1.02 33.54 19.07
C ILE A 575 -0.87 35.04 19.35
N ALA A 576 -1.97 35.77 19.53
CA ALA A 576 -1.94 37.19 19.89
C ALA A 576 -1.22 37.44 21.23
N LEU A 577 -1.39 36.56 22.22
CA LEU A 577 -0.68 36.65 23.50
C LEU A 577 0.84 36.35 23.35
N LEU A 578 1.20 35.40 22.49
CA LEU A 578 2.59 35.06 22.19
C LEU A 578 3.28 36.19 21.42
N GLU A 579 2.57 36.84 20.50
CA GLU A 579 3.05 38.02 19.77
C GLU A 579 3.21 39.24 20.66
N ALA A 580 2.24 39.53 21.53
CA ALA A 580 2.34 40.60 22.52
C ALA A 580 3.56 40.40 23.46
N ASN A 581 3.79 39.16 23.91
CA ASN A 581 4.97 38.79 24.70
C ASN A 581 6.28 38.88 23.89
N ARG A 582 6.25 38.64 22.58
CA ARG A 582 7.40 38.79 21.66
C ARG A 582 7.76 40.25 21.43
N VAL A 583 6.76 41.12 21.31
CA VAL A 583 6.96 42.58 21.19
C VAL A 583 7.49 43.16 22.51
N GLU A 584 6.99 42.71 23.66
CA GLU A 584 7.53 43.12 24.97
C GLU A 584 8.99 42.68 25.15
N SER A 585 9.34 41.44 24.77
CA SER A 585 10.70 40.93 24.89
C SER A 585 11.68 41.52 23.85
N ALA A 586 11.21 41.89 22.66
CA ALA A 586 11.97 42.67 21.69
C ALA A 586 12.21 44.13 22.17
N SER A 587 11.20 44.77 22.76
CA SER A 587 11.33 46.14 23.31
C SER A 587 12.28 46.21 24.52
N THR A 588 12.40 45.12 25.27
CA THR A 588 13.32 44.99 26.41
C THR A 588 14.76 44.71 25.95
N SER A 589 14.93 44.01 24.82
CA SER A 589 16.25 43.69 24.26
C SER A 589 16.87 44.87 23.50
N VAL A 590 16.07 45.79 22.96
CA VAL A 590 16.55 47.01 22.28
C VAL A 590 16.98 48.12 23.25
N LYS A 591 16.63 48.05 24.54
CA LYS A 591 17.06 49.04 25.55
C LYS A 591 18.44 48.79 26.17
N MET A 592 19.14 47.72 25.78
CA MET A 592 20.44 47.35 26.38
C MET A 592 21.61 47.26 25.39
N ALA A 593 21.43 47.73 24.15
CA ALA A 593 22.50 47.78 23.15
C ALA A 593 22.55 49.14 22.41
N ASP A 594 23.53 49.96 22.80
CA ASP A 594 24.29 50.90 21.96
C ASP A 594 23.54 51.90 21.04
N GLY A 595 23.13 53.03 21.62
CA GLY A 595 23.88 54.29 21.43
C GLY A 595 24.00 54.97 20.06
N THR A 596 23.37 54.53 18.97
CA THR A 596 23.21 55.33 17.72
C THR A 596 21.95 54.91 16.98
N GLY A 597 20.93 55.78 16.98
CA GLY A 597 19.63 55.52 16.33
C GLY A 597 19.69 55.64 14.80
N LEU A 598 19.05 54.69 14.12
CA LEU A 598 18.64 54.81 12.72
C LEU A 598 17.24 55.48 12.65
N PRO A 599 16.92 56.24 11.58
CA PRO A 599 15.64 56.95 11.45
C PRO A 599 14.46 55.98 11.28
N GLU A 600 13.29 56.35 11.81
CA GLU A 600 12.05 55.55 11.88
C GLU A 600 11.50 55.09 10.51
N ASP A 601 11.94 55.67 9.40
CA ASP A 601 11.39 55.38 8.06
C ASP A 601 11.89 54.06 7.42
N ASP A 602 12.90 53.39 7.98
CA ASP A 602 13.44 52.12 7.44
C ASP A 602 12.88 50.86 8.13
N LEU A 603 12.08 50.99 9.21
CA LEU A 603 11.49 49.85 9.91
C LEU A 603 10.22 49.33 9.21
N GLU A 604 9.44 50.19 8.56
CA GLU A 604 8.26 49.77 7.78
C GLU A 604 8.64 48.95 6.54
N ALA A 605 9.77 49.25 5.90
CA ALA A 605 10.25 48.49 4.74
C ALA A 605 10.72 47.08 5.09
N LEU A 606 11.19 46.86 6.33
CA LEU A 606 11.71 45.55 6.78
C LEU A 606 10.59 44.62 7.27
N PHE A 607 9.49 45.18 7.79
CA PHE A 607 8.29 44.42 8.15
C PHE A 607 7.46 44.00 6.94
N SER A 608 7.48 44.77 5.85
CA SER A 608 6.76 44.40 4.62
C SER A 608 7.40 43.25 3.83
N SER A 609 8.68 42.91 4.09
CA SER A 609 9.40 41.82 3.41
C SER A 609 9.28 40.46 4.11
N LEU A 610 8.70 40.40 5.31
CA LEU A 610 8.54 39.18 6.10
C LEU A 610 7.09 38.66 6.11
N TYR A 611 6.20 39.32 5.37
CA TYR A 611 4.77 39.00 5.28
C TYR A 611 4.33 38.54 3.87
N ASP A 612 5.22 38.62 2.86
CA ASP A 612 5.13 37.81 1.62
C ASP A 612 5.88 36.49 1.82
#